data_AF-A0A226E2P0-F1
#
_entry.id   AF-A0A226E2P0-F1
#
_cell.length_a   1.000
_cell.length_b   1.000
_cell.length_c   1.000
_cell.angle_alpha   90.00
_cell.angle_beta   90.00
_cell.angle_gamma   90.00
#
_symmetry.space_group_name_H-M   'P 1'
#
loop_
_entity.id
_entity.type
_entity.pdbx_description
1 polymer ?
#
loop_
_entity_poly.entity_id
_entity_poly.type
_entity_poly.pdbx_seq_one_letter_code
_entity_poly.pdbx_strand_id
1 'polypeptide(L)'
;MAKLVFLALLIILPCSAFPSKVLGLFQAHKHHHHSHSNHRTKRNLGQLIALVVQDTPYTFYKMSGYGNWCGLGGDRMGDGSYVDGCDLCCKTHDECYYTARHKHSGCNPLLTMYHYRHGGEGPTLEGNTSAKKRELEKMRNLPSCLSTENEGPSCKEAICQCDVNFSICLKKEPCDPKKVSKRSTLWWLPG
;
A
#
# COMPACT_ATOMS: atom_id res chain seq x y z
N MET A 1 38.58 17.27 51.40
CA MET A 1 38.01 18.14 52.42
C MET A 1 37.96 19.57 51.90
N ALA A 2 36.84 20.01 51.34
CA ALA A 2 36.39 21.41 51.29
C ALA A 2 34.92 21.40 50.85
N LYS A 3 34.04 21.93 51.71
CA LYS A 3 32.59 22.08 51.53
C LYS A 3 32.27 23.53 51.13
N LEU A 4 31.05 23.74 50.62
CA LEU A 4 30.27 25.01 50.56
C LEU A 4 30.62 25.96 49.39
N VAL A 5 29.71 26.64 48.68
CA VAL A 5 28.26 26.88 48.83
C VAL A 5 27.66 27.41 47.51
N PHE A 6 26.37 27.12 47.34
CA PHE A 6 25.37 27.64 46.40
C PHE A 6 25.60 29.03 45.78
N LEU A 7 25.22 29.17 44.50
CA LEU A 7 24.31 30.25 44.07
C LEU A 7 23.63 29.92 42.73
N ALA A 8 22.30 29.83 42.79
CA ALA A 8 21.40 29.68 41.68
C ALA A 8 21.27 31.00 40.89
N LEU A 9 21.32 30.94 39.57
CA LEU A 9 20.82 31.97 38.68
C LEU A 9 19.90 31.33 37.66
N LEU A 10 18.63 31.22 38.04
CA LEU A 10 17.50 30.99 37.14
C LEU A 10 17.33 32.24 36.28
N ILE A 11 17.74 32.17 35.02
CA ILE A 11 17.47 33.22 34.04
C ILE A 11 16.01 33.11 33.61
N ILE A 12 15.24 34.09 34.07
CA ILE A 12 13.85 34.38 33.73
C ILE A 12 13.81 34.75 32.24
N LEU A 13 13.21 33.88 31.40
CA LEU A 13 12.81 34.25 30.04
C LEU A 13 11.40 34.85 30.08
N PRO A 14 11.20 36.10 29.63
CA PRO A 14 9.91 36.76 29.69
C PRO A 14 8.92 36.19 28.66
N CYS A 15 7.76 35.81 29.17
CA CYS A 15 6.54 35.53 28.44
C CYS A 15 5.94 36.86 27.95
N SER A 16 6.10 37.20 26.68
CA SER A 16 5.30 38.27 26.07
C SER A 16 5.30 38.18 24.55
N ALA A 17 4.17 37.77 23.97
CA ALA A 17 3.47 38.46 22.87
C ALA A 17 2.52 37.51 22.12
N PHE A 18 1.31 37.33 22.66
CA PHE A 18 0.11 37.01 21.86
C PHE A 18 -0.69 38.30 21.71
N PRO A 19 -1.15 38.63 20.50
CA PRO A 19 -2.40 39.36 20.36
C PRO A 19 -3.35 38.61 19.42
N SER A 20 -4.44 38.11 20.01
CA SER A 20 -5.69 37.77 19.31
C SER A 20 -6.59 39.01 19.31
N LYS A 21 -7.19 39.33 18.15
CA LYS A 21 -8.54 39.93 17.97
C LYS A 21 -8.65 40.51 16.55
N VAL A 22 -9.51 39.93 15.70
CA VAL A 22 -10.50 40.67 14.90
C VAL A 22 -11.66 39.71 14.62
N LEU A 23 -12.84 40.07 15.13
CA LEU A 23 -14.15 39.51 14.78
C LEU A 23 -14.83 40.55 13.88
N GLY A 24 -15.33 40.14 12.70
CA GLY A 24 -16.03 41.01 11.76
C GLY A 24 -17.07 40.23 10.96
N LEU A 25 -18.30 40.76 10.96
CA LEU A 25 -19.60 40.17 10.60
C LEU A 25 -19.85 39.87 9.10
N PHE A 26 -20.68 38.83 8.88
CA PHE A 26 -21.65 38.56 7.81
C PHE A 26 -21.57 39.30 6.44
N GLN A 27 -21.41 38.52 5.36
CA GLN A 27 -22.30 38.60 4.19
C GLN A 27 -22.35 37.26 3.44
N ALA A 28 -23.56 36.68 3.34
CA ALA A 28 -23.83 35.52 2.51
C ALA A 28 -24.02 35.95 1.05
N HIS A 29 -23.25 35.38 0.13
CA HIS A 29 -23.55 35.40 -1.30
C HIS A 29 -23.36 34.00 -1.90
N LYS A 30 -24.40 33.54 -2.62
CA LYS A 30 -24.52 32.20 -3.22
C LYS A 30 -23.86 32.14 -4.61
N HIS A 31 -23.12 31.04 -4.81
CA HIS A 31 -22.76 30.32 -6.04
C HIS A 31 -22.11 31.05 -7.24
N HIS A 32 -20.85 30.69 -7.48
CA HIS A 32 -20.44 30.10 -8.76
C HIS A 32 -19.75 28.75 -8.47
N HIS A 33 -20.23 27.68 -9.10
CA HIS A 33 -19.63 26.35 -9.05
C HIS A 33 -18.35 26.32 -9.89
N HIS A 34 -17.20 26.54 -9.25
CA HIS A 34 -15.96 25.91 -9.69
C HIS A 34 -15.66 24.78 -8.71
N SER A 35 -15.81 23.55 -9.19
CA SER A 35 -15.38 22.34 -8.49
C SER A 35 -13.86 22.31 -8.40
N HIS A 36 -13.30 23.08 -7.46
CA HIS A 36 -11.99 22.78 -6.90
C HIS A 36 -12.18 21.64 -5.90
N SER A 37 -12.17 20.40 -6.40
CA SER A 37 -11.96 19.24 -5.55
C SER A 37 -10.52 19.26 -5.04
N ASN A 38 -10.26 20.09 -4.04
CA ASN A 38 -9.04 19.98 -3.25
C ASN A 38 -9.17 18.75 -2.34
N HIS A 39 -8.16 17.89 -2.46
CA HIS A 39 -7.74 16.90 -1.49
C HIS A 39 -8.51 15.56 -1.39
N ARG A 40 -8.07 14.57 -2.18
CA ARG A 40 -7.95 13.18 -1.71
C ARG A 40 -6.64 12.54 -2.21
N THR A 41 -5.53 12.89 -1.58
CA THR A 41 -4.33 12.04 -1.56
C THR A 41 -4.62 10.80 -0.71
N LYS A 42 -5.13 9.73 -1.32
CA LYS A 42 -5.16 8.40 -0.70
C LYS A 42 -3.98 7.58 -1.25
N ARG A 43 -3.05 7.29 -0.34
CA ARG A 43 -1.72 6.68 -0.50
C ARG A 43 -1.77 5.22 -1.00
N ASN A 44 -0.62 4.68 -1.40
CA ASN A 44 -0.52 3.49 -2.25
C ASN A 44 -1.07 2.17 -1.65
N LEU A 45 -1.12 2.03 -0.32
CA LEU A 45 -1.80 0.89 0.31
C LEU A 45 -3.27 0.83 -0.12
N GLY A 46 -3.87 1.99 -0.37
CA GLY A 46 -5.22 2.09 -0.94
C GLY A 46 -5.33 1.53 -2.36
N GLN A 47 -4.27 1.64 -3.18
CA GLN A 47 -4.26 1.08 -4.54
C GLN A 47 -4.14 -0.45 -4.49
N LEU A 48 -3.28 -0.99 -3.62
CA LEU A 48 -3.22 -2.42 -3.35
C LEU A 48 -4.56 -2.97 -2.85
N ILE A 49 -5.19 -2.32 -1.86
CA ILE A 49 -6.50 -2.73 -1.34
C ILE A 49 -7.55 -2.72 -2.44
N ALA A 50 -7.60 -1.67 -3.26
CA ALA A 50 -8.56 -1.57 -4.36
C ALA A 50 -8.37 -2.72 -5.37
N LEU A 51 -7.12 -3.00 -5.74
CA LEU A 51 -6.77 -4.07 -6.67
C LEU A 51 -7.19 -5.45 -6.12
N VAL A 52 -6.86 -5.76 -4.86
CA VAL A 52 -7.21 -7.05 -4.23
C VAL A 52 -8.72 -7.22 -4.09
N VAL A 53 -9.45 -6.19 -3.63
CA VAL A 53 -10.92 -6.26 -3.47
C VAL A 53 -11.63 -6.37 -4.82
N GLN A 54 -11.05 -5.80 -5.88
CA GLN A 54 -11.63 -5.86 -7.21
C GLN A 54 -11.41 -7.23 -7.89
N ASP A 55 -10.24 -7.85 -7.72
CA ASP A 55 -9.87 -9.08 -8.44
C ASP A 55 -10.06 -10.38 -7.65
N THR A 56 -10.32 -10.30 -6.35
CA THR A 56 -10.38 -11.46 -5.45
C THR A 56 -11.58 -11.37 -4.51
N PRO A 57 -12.06 -12.48 -3.92
CA PRO A 57 -13.12 -12.44 -2.92
C PRO A 57 -12.64 -11.95 -1.53
N TYR A 58 -11.40 -11.46 -1.42
CA TYR A 58 -10.77 -11.15 -0.14
C TYR A 58 -10.91 -9.68 0.22
N THR A 59 -11.20 -9.45 1.50
CA THR A 59 -11.05 -8.14 2.12
C THR A 59 -9.66 -8.04 2.74
N PHE A 60 -9.01 -6.87 2.67
CA PHE A 60 -7.69 -6.64 3.24
C PHE A 60 -7.57 -7.09 4.70
N TYR A 61 -8.57 -6.81 5.55
CA TYR A 61 -8.56 -7.16 6.97
C TYR A 61 -8.50 -8.67 7.24
N LYS A 62 -9.07 -9.49 6.35
CA LYS A 62 -8.98 -10.97 6.45
C LYS A 62 -7.61 -11.48 6.02
N MET A 63 -6.95 -10.78 5.11
CA MET A 63 -5.63 -11.13 4.58
C MET A 63 -4.50 -10.72 5.54
N SER A 64 -4.63 -9.58 6.21
CA SER A 64 -3.55 -8.97 7.00
C SER A 64 -3.07 -9.77 8.22
N GLY A 65 -3.79 -10.83 8.58
CA GLY A 65 -3.42 -11.75 9.67
C GLY A 65 -3.27 -13.19 9.21
N TYR A 66 -3.22 -13.45 7.90
CA TYR A 66 -3.14 -14.80 7.35
C TYR A 66 -1.71 -15.33 7.39
N GLY A 67 -1.55 -16.62 7.73
CA GLY A 67 -0.28 -17.33 7.62
C GLY A 67 0.90 -16.68 8.34
N ASN A 68 2.09 -16.84 7.75
CA ASN A 68 3.34 -16.30 8.28
C ASN A 68 3.70 -14.95 7.63
N TRP A 69 3.24 -14.70 6.40
CA TRP A 69 3.69 -13.58 5.58
C TRP A 69 2.62 -12.51 5.37
N CYS A 70 1.37 -12.88 5.13
CA CYS A 70 0.35 -11.90 4.75
C CYS A 70 0.06 -10.88 5.85
N GLY A 71 0.46 -9.62 5.67
CA GLY A 71 0.22 -8.51 6.59
C GLY A 71 1.47 -7.66 6.84
N LEU A 72 1.41 -6.77 7.82
CA LEU A 72 2.59 -5.99 8.20
C LEU A 72 3.64 -6.90 8.86
N GLY A 73 4.87 -6.83 8.36
CA GLY A 73 6.04 -7.44 8.98
C GLY A 73 6.60 -8.66 8.25
N GLY A 74 5.79 -9.42 7.50
CA GLY A 74 6.24 -10.66 6.85
C GLY A 74 6.83 -11.69 7.83
N ASP A 75 7.22 -12.86 7.34
CA ASP A 75 8.04 -13.88 8.03
C ASP A 75 7.89 -14.00 9.57
N ARG A 76 6.66 -14.14 10.08
CA ARG A 76 6.39 -14.15 11.54
C ARG A 76 7.06 -15.31 12.29
N MET A 77 7.53 -16.31 11.57
CA MET A 77 8.26 -17.45 12.13
C MET A 77 9.78 -17.22 12.10
N GLY A 78 10.27 -16.30 11.26
CA GLY A 78 11.69 -15.99 11.11
C GLY A 78 12.50 -17.13 10.47
N ASP A 79 11.83 -18.14 9.94
CA ASP A 79 12.43 -19.33 9.31
C ASP A 79 12.18 -19.36 7.79
N GLY A 80 11.52 -18.33 7.25
CA GLY A 80 11.19 -18.22 5.85
C GLY A 80 10.03 -19.11 5.39
N SER A 81 9.39 -19.86 6.29
CA SER A 81 8.33 -20.81 5.95
C SER A 81 7.01 -20.13 5.60
N TYR A 82 6.25 -20.73 4.70
CA TYR A 82 4.91 -20.31 4.32
C TYR A 82 3.92 -21.45 4.56
N VAL A 83 2.69 -21.10 4.95
CA VAL A 83 1.68 -22.08 5.36
C VAL A 83 1.03 -22.79 4.16
N ASP A 84 0.82 -22.07 3.04
CA ASP A 84 0.31 -22.59 1.77
C ASP A 84 0.52 -21.59 0.61
N GLY A 85 -0.11 -21.85 -0.54
CA GLY A 85 0.00 -21.02 -1.74
C GLY A 85 -0.43 -19.57 -1.54
N CYS A 86 -1.46 -19.29 -0.75
CA CYS A 86 -1.85 -17.92 -0.44
C CYS A 86 -0.78 -17.21 0.40
N ASP A 87 -0.21 -17.89 1.40
CA ASP A 87 0.88 -17.33 2.21
C ASP A 87 2.16 -17.13 1.38
N LEU A 88 2.41 -18.00 0.40
CA LEU A 88 3.48 -17.84 -0.57
C LEU A 88 3.29 -16.60 -1.46
N CYS A 89 2.05 -16.30 -1.89
CA CYS A 89 1.77 -15.05 -2.61
C CYS A 89 2.21 -13.81 -1.80
N CYS A 90 1.95 -13.82 -0.50
CA CYS A 90 2.35 -12.74 0.39
C CYS A 90 3.86 -12.66 0.59
N LYS A 91 4.54 -13.80 0.76
CA LYS A 91 6.00 -13.86 0.79
C LYS A 91 6.62 -13.23 -0.46
N THR A 92 6.16 -13.65 -1.64
CA THR A 92 6.65 -13.12 -2.91
C THR A 92 6.34 -11.62 -3.06
N HIS A 93 5.20 -11.14 -2.56
CA HIS A 93 4.86 -9.72 -2.55
C HIS A 93 5.80 -8.90 -1.67
N ASP A 94 6.08 -9.37 -0.45
CA ASP A 94 7.01 -8.73 0.48
C ASP A 94 8.45 -8.69 -0.08
N GLU A 95 8.90 -9.78 -0.70
CA GLU A 95 10.20 -9.87 -1.38
C GLU A 95 10.27 -8.91 -2.59
N CYS A 96 9.17 -8.75 -3.32
CA CYS A 96 9.06 -7.81 -4.43
C CYS A 96 9.17 -6.35 -3.93
N TYR A 97 8.45 -6.00 -2.86
CA TYR A 97 8.54 -4.70 -2.20
C TYR A 97 9.93 -4.43 -1.63
N TYR A 98 10.57 -5.43 -1.01
CA TYR A 98 11.96 -5.34 -0.59
C TYR A 98 12.85 -5.00 -1.78
N THR A 99 12.75 -5.75 -2.87
CA THR A 99 13.56 -5.55 -4.07
C THR A 99 13.35 -4.16 -4.67
N ALA A 100 12.11 -3.69 -4.80
CA ALA A 100 11.78 -2.37 -5.32
C ALA A 100 12.40 -1.23 -4.47
N ARG A 101 12.33 -1.34 -3.13
CA ARG A 101 12.94 -0.37 -2.20
C ARG A 101 14.45 -0.26 -2.35
N HIS A 102 15.12 -1.37 -2.61
CA HIS A 102 16.59 -1.41 -2.70
C HIS A 102 17.10 -1.02 -4.08
N LYS A 103 16.33 -1.29 -5.15
CA LYS A 103 16.70 -0.92 -6.52
C LYS A 103 16.47 0.55 -6.85
N HIS A 104 15.55 1.22 -6.16
CA HIS A 104 15.15 2.59 -6.47
C HIS A 104 15.26 3.51 -5.25
N SER A 105 16.14 4.51 -5.33
CA SER A 105 16.32 5.50 -4.26
C SER A 105 15.00 6.22 -3.94
N GLY A 106 14.66 6.35 -2.65
CA GLY A 106 13.42 6.99 -2.19
C GLY A 106 12.13 6.21 -2.47
N CYS A 107 12.23 4.96 -2.93
CA CYS A 107 11.06 4.16 -3.25
C CYS A 107 10.34 3.69 -1.98
N ASN A 108 9.04 4.01 -1.86
CA ASN A 108 8.24 3.59 -0.72
C ASN A 108 6.97 2.85 -1.18
N PRO A 109 6.95 1.51 -1.11
CA PRO A 109 5.81 0.67 -1.45
C PRO A 109 4.55 0.85 -0.61
N LEU A 110 4.50 1.77 0.36
CA LEU A 110 3.26 2.17 1.05
C LEU A 110 2.74 3.55 0.60
N LEU A 111 3.57 4.33 -0.11
CA LEU A 111 3.28 5.73 -0.46
C LEU A 111 3.35 6.01 -1.97
N THR A 112 4.21 5.32 -2.72
CA THR A 112 4.42 5.55 -4.15
C THR A 112 3.16 5.20 -4.95
N MET A 113 2.56 6.21 -5.58
CA MET A 113 1.43 6.05 -6.48
C MET A 113 1.88 5.51 -7.84
N TYR A 114 1.07 4.62 -8.41
CA TYR A 114 1.30 4.05 -9.74
C TYR A 114 0.02 4.01 -10.58
N HIS A 115 0.17 3.73 -11.88
CA HIS A 115 -0.93 3.63 -12.82
C HIS A 115 -1.11 2.18 -13.28
N TYR A 116 -2.35 1.71 -13.27
CA TYR A 116 -2.72 0.38 -13.74
C TYR A 116 -4.09 0.46 -14.41
N ARG A 117 -4.39 -0.54 -15.25
CA ARG A 117 -5.69 -0.74 -15.87
C ARG A 117 -6.24 -2.12 -15.48
N HIS A 118 -7.55 -2.21 -15.29
CA HIS A 118 -8.26 -3.48 -15.27
C HIS A 118 -8.77 -3.79 -16.68
N GLY A 119 -8.82 -5.08 -17.03
CA GLY A 119 -9.19 -5.54 -18.36
C GLY A 119 -10.44 -4.90 -18.95
N GLY A 120 -10.37 -4.51 -20.23
CA GLY A 120 -11.45 -3.84 -20.95
C GLY A 120 -11.02 -3.31 -22.32
N GLU A 121 -9.84 -2.73 -22.42
CA GLU A 121 -9.24 -2.27 -23.69
C GLU A 121 -8.01 -3.13 -24.01
N GLY A 122 -8.26 -4.24 -24.70
CA GLY A 122 -7.23 -4.90 -25.49
C GLY A 122 -7.60 -4.72 -26.96
N PRO A 123 -6.64 -4.75 -27.90
CA PRO A 123 -6.96 -4.77 -29.31
C PRO A 123 -7.97 -5.87 -29.60
N THR A 124 -8.96 -5.58 -30.42
CA THR A 124 -9.96 -6.54 -30.88
C THR A 124 -9.24 -7.75 -31.46
N LEU A 125 -9.48 -8.92 -30.87
CA LEU A 125 -8.90 -10.18 -31.31
C LEU A 125 -9.62 -10.63 -32.58
N GLU A 126 -9.18 -10.11 -33.72
CA GLU A 126 -9.61 -10.62 -35.02
C GLU A 126 -8.72 -11.81 -35.40
N GLY A 127 -9.32 -13.01 -35.51
CA GLY A 127 -8.71 -14.12 -36.25
C GLY A 127 -8.16 -15.34 -35.48
N ASN A 128 -8.63 -15.70 -34.28
CA ASN A 128 -8.12 -16.87 -33.54
C ASN A 128 -9.18 -17.88 -33.10
N THR A 129 -8.81 -19.17 -33.14
CA THR A 129 -9.64 -20.33 -32.83
C THR A 129 -10.31 -20.23 -31.45
N SER A 130 -11.51 -20.79 -31.32
CA SER A 130 -12.39 -20.67 -30.15
C SER A 130 -11.77 -21.11 -28.81
N ALA A 131 -10.83 -22.05 -28.81
CA ALA A 131 -10.10 -22.44 -27.60
C ALA A 131 -9.05 -21.39 -27.18
N LYS A 132 -8.27 -20.87 -28.14
CA LYS A 132 -7.24 -19.85 -27.89
C LYS A 132 -7.86 -18.49 -27.54
N LYS A 133 -9.04 -18.20 -28.09
CA LYS A 133 -9.85 -17.02 -27.75
C LYS A 133 -10.24 -17.00 -26.27
N ARG A 134 -10.65 -18.15 -25.70
CA ARG A 134 -11.07 -18.25 -24.29
C ARG A 134 -9.92 -18.05 -23.31
N GLU A 135 -8.73 -18.58 -23.61
CA GLU A 135 -7.54 -18.33 -22.80
C GLU A 135 -7.08 -16.87 -22.89
N LEU A 136 -7.16 -16.27 -24.08
CA LEU A 136 -6.78 -14.88 -24.31
C LEU A 136 -7.77 -13.89 -23.69
N GLU A 137 -9.08 -14.20 -23.70
CA GLU A 137 -10.09 -13.45 -22.95
C GLU A 137 -9.88 -13.54 -21.44
N LYS A 138 -9.44 -14.71 -20.93
CA LYS A 138 -9.10 -14.87 -19.51
C LYS A 138 -7.93 -13.97 -19.12
N MET A 139 -6.93 -13.79 -19.98
CA MET A 139 -5.81 -12.86 -19.76
C MET A 139 -6.19 -11.39 -19.97
N ARG A 140 -7.10 -11.08 -20.90
CA ARG A 140 -7.58 -9.71 -21.16
C ARG A 140 -8.25 -9.08 -19.95
N ASN A 141 -8.83 -9.89 -19.07
CA ASN A 141 -9.52 -9.44 -17.85
C ASN A 141 -8.61 -9.32 -16.61
N LEU A 142 -7.31 -9.57 -16.73
CA LEU A 142 -6.37 -9.37 -15.63
C LEU A 142 -5.95 -7.90 -15.54
N PRO A 143 -5.63 -7.41 -14.33
CA PRO A 143 -5.02 -6.10 -14.17
C PRO A 143 -3.63 -6.07 -14.80
N SER A 144 -3.22 -4.90 -15.27
CA SER A 144 -1.87 -4.68 -15.81
C SER A 144 -1.38 -3.27 -15.54
N CYS A 145 -0.07 -3.13 -15.37
CA CYS A 145 0.57 -1.83 -15.17
C CYS A 145 0.60 -0.99 -16.44
N LEU A 146 0.50 0.33 -16.26
CA LEU A 146 0.76 1.29 -17.33
C LEU A 146 2.22 1.75 -17.20
N SER A 147 3.06 1.38 -18.17
CA SER A 147 4.45 1.79 -18.25
C SER A 147 4.63 2.86 -19.34
N THR A 148 5.66 3.69 -19.20
CA THR A 148 6.12 4.60 -20.25
C THR A 148 7.22 3.89 -21.03
N GLU A 149 7.06 3.75 -22.35
CA GLU A 149 7.78 2.78 -23.19
C GLU A 149 9.32 2.92 -23.30
N ASN A 150 9.95 3.86 -22.59
CA ASN A 150 11.34 4.27 -22.88
C ASN A 150 12.32 4.25 -21.70
N GLU A 151 11.95 3.73 -20.53
CA GLU A 151 12.89 3.59 -19.40
C GLU A 151 12.69 2.25 -18.69
N GLY A 152 13.74 1.74 -18.04
CA GLY A 152 13.62 0.59 -17.13
C GLY A 152 12.58 0.86 -16.03
N PRO A 153 12.06 -0.18 -15.35
CA PRO A 153 10.91 -0.01 -14.47
C PRO A 153 11.23 1.00 -13.38
N SER A 154 10.56 2.15 -13.39
CA SER A 154 10.65 3.12 -12.30
C SER A 154 10.14 2.49 -11.01
N CYS A 155 10.42 3.10 -9.84
CA CYS A 155 9.82 2.66 -8.57
C CYS A 155 8.29 2.48 -8.67
N LYS A 156 7.60 3.36 -9.41
CA LYS A 156 6.15 3.28 -9.62
C LYS A 156 5.76 2.01 -10.38
N GLU A 157 6.50 1.70 -11.44
CA GLU A 157 6.25 0.52 -12.25
C GLU A 157 6.59 -0.76 -11.48
N ALA A 158 7.71 -0.80 -10.78
CA ALA A 158 8.10 -1.92 -9.94
C ALA A 158 7.04 -2.24 -8.88
N ILE A 159 6.55 -1.23 -8.16
CA ILE A 159 5.49 -1.42 -7.15
C ILE A 159 4.18 -1.87 -7.80
N CYS A 160 3.80 -1.27 -8.93
CA CYS A 160 2.63 -1.72 -9.68
C CYS A 160 2.72 -3.21 -10.03
N GLN A 161 3.88 -3.64 -10.55
CA GLN A 161 4.10 -5.03 -10.93
C GLN A 161 4.01 -5.96 -9.72
N CYS A 162 4.56 -5.55 -8.56
CA CYS A 162 4.38 -6.29 -7.31
C CYS A 162 2.90 -6.48 -6.98
N ASP A 163 2.11 -5.41 -7.02
CA ASP A 163 0.69 -5.44 -6.62
C ASP A 163 -0.19 -6.21 -7.60
N VAL A 164 0.03 -6.03 -8.91
CA VAL A 164 -0.64 -6.79 -9.98
C VAL A 164 -0.33 -8.28 -9.89
N ASN A 165 0.93 -8.64 -9.71
CA ASN A 165 1.31 -10.05 -9.60
C ASN A 165 0.72 -10.67 -8.33
N PHE A 166 0.67 -9.91 -7.23
CA PHE A 166 0.04 -10.36 -6.00
C PHE A 166 -1.46 -10.62 -6.16
N SER A 167 -2.22 -9.71 -6.77
CA SER A 167 -3.66 -9.92 -6.98
C SER A 167 -3.93 -11.12 -7.90
N ILE A 168 -3.12 -11.30 -8.93
CA ILE A 168 -3.18 -12.47 -9.82
C ILE A 168 -2.86 -13.76 -9.06
N CYS A 169 -1.87 -13.73 -8.17
CA CYS A 169 -1.48 -14.88 -7.36
C CYS A 169 -2.61 -15.28 -6.42
N LEU A 170 -3.19 -14.34 -5.67
CA LEU A 170 -4.33 -14.59 -4.77
C LEU A 170 -5.57 -15.13 -5.49
N LYS A 171 -5.77 -14.73 -6.76
CA LYS A 171 -6.86 -15.26 -7.60
C LYS A 171 -6.65 -16.73 -7.97
N LYS A 172 -5.40 -17.19 -8.03
CA LYS A 172 -5.02 -18.58 -8.33
C LYS A 172 -4.94 -19.43 -7.07
N GLU A 173 -4.42 -18.87 -5.99
CA GLU A 173 -4.16 -19.53 -4.71
C GLU A 173 -5.13 -19.03 -3.64
N PRO A 174 -6.33 -19.62 -3.53
CA PRO A 174 -7.31 -19.16 -2.58
C PRO A 174 -6.86 -19.43 -1.14
N CYS A 175 -6.91 -18.42 -0.29
CA CYS A 175 -6.60 -18.48 1.13
C CYS A 175 -7.64 -19.28 1.91
N ASP A 176 -7.19 -20.21 2.77
CA ASP A 176 -8.05 -20.98 3.68
C ASP A 176 -8.38 -20.15 4.93
N PRO A 177 -9.66 -19.76 5.15
CA PRO A 177 -10.03 -18.90 6.27
C PRO A 177 -9.68 -19.46 7.66
N LYS A 178 -9.34 -20.75 7.78
CA LYS A 178 -8.92 -21.38 9.05
C LYS A 178 -7.45 -21.15 9.39
N LYS A 179 -6.64 -20.64 8.46
CA LYS A 179 -5.17 -20.50 8.60
C LYS A 179 -4.74 -19.08 8.96
N VAL A 180 -5.60 -18.36 9.67
CA VAL A 180 -5.24 -17.10 10.33
C VAL A 180 -4.11 -17.37 11.32
N SER A 181 -3.09 -16.52 11.30
CA SER A 181 -1.94 -16.60 12.18
C SER A 181 -2.38 -16.56 13.64
N LYS A 182 -2.23 -17.68 14.33
CA LYS A 182 -2.59 -17.81 15.76
C LYS A 182 -1.64 -17.06 16.70
N ARG A 183 -0.51 -16.55 16.17
CA ARG A 183 0.47 -15.76 16.92
C ARG A 183 0.09 -14.28 17.05
N SER A 184 -1.12 -13.89 16.64
CA SER A 184 -1.57 -12.49 16.70
C SER A 184 -1.81 -11.94 18.13
N THR A 185 -1.50 -12.71 19.18
CA THR A 185 -1.72 -12.33 20.58
C THR A 185 -0.47 -11.86 21.33
N LEU A 186 0.72 -11.81 20.71
CA LEU A 186 1.97 -11.44 21.42
C LEU A 186 2.75 -10.27 20.79
N TRP A 187 2.08 -9.27 20.20
CA TRP A 187 2.71 -8.12 19.52
C TRP A 187 3.32 -7.04 20.44
N TRP A 188 3.76 -7.35 21.66
CA TRP A 188 4.36 -6.32 22.56
C TRP A 188 5.68 -6.69 23.20
N LEU A 189 6.28 -7.86 22.94
CA LEU A 189 7.60 -8.16 23.49
C LEU A 189 8.64 -8.29 22.37
N PRO A 190 9.62 -7.38 22.29
CA PRO A 190 10.84 -7.64 21.54
C PRO A 190 11.58 -8.77 22.25
N GLY A 191 11.98 -9.79 21.49
CA GLY A 191 13.02 -10.74 21.91
C GLY A 191 14.39 -10.09 21.86
#